data_AF-A0A9X3ETT8-F1
#
_entry.id   AF-A0A9X3ETT8-F1
#
_cell.length_a   1.000
_cell.length_b   1.000
_cell.length_c   1.000
_cell.angle_alpha   90.00
_cell.angle_beta   90.00
_cell.angle_gamma   90.00
#
_symmetry.space_group_name_H-M   'P 1'
#
loop_
_entity.id
_entity.type
_entity.pdbx_description
1 polymer ?
#
loop_
_entity_poly.entity_id
_entity_poly.type
_entity_poly.pdbx_seq_one_letter_code
_entity_poly.pdbx_strand_id
1 'polypeptide(L)'
;MADDPEARRVSELLDRITRGELGEAEAEELELYAQHEPELQAVIAARKRQAALGGGWLARVEADHRIARAERSPRVLLERGLGGLLVALGWLTWAGAPALGPGMVVVGLGLLVYSWIRVNHRQDPYKDIQR
;
A
#
# COMPACT_ATOMS: atom_id res chain seq x y z
N MET A 1 36.88 -14.50 -25.39
CA MET A 1 35.54 -14.46 -24.80
C MET A 1 34.80 -13.34 -25.52
N ALA A 2 34.18 -13.69 -26.64
CA ALA A 2 33.41 -12.74 -27.43
C ALA A 2 32.08 -12.52 -26.71
N ASP A 3 31.65 -11.27 -26.61
CA ASP A 3 30.29 -10.92 -26.20
C ASP A 3 29.29 -11.66 -27.08
N ASP A 4 28.66 -12.70 -26.55
CA ASP A 4 27.62 -13.42 -27.25
C ASP A 4 26.40 -12.49 -27.41
N PRO A 5 26.01 -12.15 -28.65
CA PRO A 5 24.88 -11.26 -28.89
C PRO A 5 23.57 -11.85 -28.35
N GLU A 6 23.42 -13.18 -28.30
CA GLU A 6 22.23 -13.83 -27.79
C GLU A 6 22.14 -13.72 -26.28
N ALA A 7 23.23 -13.99 -25.56
CA ALA A 7 23.30 -13.78 -24.11
C ALA A 7 22.96 -12.33 -23.70
N ARG A 8 23.39 -11.36 -24.52
CA ARG A 8 23.04 -9.95 -24.31
C ARG A 8 21.55 -9.70 -24.52
N ARG A 9 20.95 -10.28 -25.57
CA ARG A 9 19.52 -10.15 -25.85
C ARG A 9 18.67 -10.77 -24.73
N VAL A 10 19.02 -11.96 -24.26
CA VAL A 10 18.35 -12.61 -23.13
C VAL A 10 18.43 -11.74 -21.87
N SER A 11 19.58 -11.13 -21.60
CA SER A 11 19.74 -10.23 -20.44
C SER A 11 18.83 -8.99 -20.53
N GLU A 12 18.65 -8.42 -21.72
CA GLU A 12 17.78 -7.27 -21.96
C GLU A 12 16.30 -7.65 -21.72
N LEU A 13 15.86 -8.80 -22.23
CA LEU A 13 14.51 -9.29 -22.05
C LEU A 13 14.21 -9.59 -20.56
N LEU A 14 15.16 -10.19 -19.82
CA LEU A 14 15.02 -10.43 -18.38
C LEU A 14 14.94 -9.13 -17.56
N ASP A 15 15.66 -8.09 -17.98
CA ASP A 15 15.57 -6.78 -17.33
C ASP A 15 14.20 -6.13 -17.57
N ARG A 16 13.65 -6.26 -18.78
CA ARG A 16 12.30 -5.79 -19.11
C ARG A 16 11.20 -6.53 -18.38
N ILE A 17 11.36 -7.83 -18.12
CA ILE A 17 10.47 -8.57 -17.20
C ILE A 17 10.46 -7.92 -15.82
N THR A 18 11.64 -7.56 -15.31
CA THR A 18 11.78 -6.98 -13.97
C THR A 18 11.05 -5.62 -13.88
N ARG A 19 11.03 -4.87 -14.98
CA ARG A 19 10.32 -3.59 -15.12
C ARG A 19 8.82 -3.73 -15.46
N GLY A 20 8.35 -4.92 -15.81
CA GLY A 20 6.97 -5.14 -16.26
C GLY A 20 6.67 -4.57 -17.66
N GLU A 21 7.70 -4.34 -18.47
CA GLU A 21 7.62 -3.71 -19.80
C GLU A 21 7.75 -4.73 -20.94
N LEU A 22 7.62 -6.02 -20.62
CA LEU A 22 7.77 -7.09 -21.61
C LEU A 22 6.49 -7.19 -22.45
N GLY A 23 6.64 -7.01 -23.77
CA GLY A 23 5.55 -7.22 -24.71
C GLY A 23 5.25 -8.70 -24.97
N GLU A 24 4.13 -8.98 -25.64
CA GLU A 24 3.70 -10.35 -25.97
C GLU A 24 4.70 -11.05 -26.90
N ALA A 25 5.15 -10.38 -27.97
CA ALA A 25 6.15 -10.90 -28.91
C ALA A 25 7.51 -11.19 -28.25
N GLU A 26 7.90 -10.38 -27.26
CA GLU A 26 9.15 -10.55 -26.50
C GLU A 26 9.04 -11.67 -25.46
N ALA A 27 7.83 -11.93 -24.97
CA ALA A 27 7.55 -13.07 -24.11
C ALA A 27 7.69 -14.38 -24.89
N GLU A 28 7.18 -14.43 -26.13
CA GLU A 28 7.37 -15.56 -27.04
C GLU A 28 8.84 -15.75 -27.42
N GLU A 29 9.57 -14.66 -27.72
CA GLU A 29 11.01 -14.68 -27.99
C GLU A 29 11.78 -15.33 -26.82
N LEU A 30 11.47 -14.92 -25.59
CA LEU A 30 12.11 -15.46 -24.40
C LEU A 30 11.73 -16.94 -24.13
N GLU A 31 10.52 -17.34 -24.49
CA GLU A 31 10.08 -18.73 -24.39
C GLU A 31 10.83 -19.64 -25.38
N LEU A 32 11.13 -19.14 -26.58
CA LEU A 32 11.98 -19.85 -27.55
C LEU A 32 13.40 -20.05 -27.04
N TYR A 33 13.99 -19.05 -26.38
CA TYR A 33 15.29 -19.21 -25.72
C TYR A 33 15.22 -20.25 -24.59
N ALA A 34 14.14 -20.24 -23.81
CA ALA A 34 13.94 -21.16 -22.70
C ALA A 34 13.67 -22.62 -23.13
N GLN A 35 13.29 -22.86 -24.40
CA GLN A 35 13.21 -24.21 -24.99
C GLN A 35 14.60 -24.78 -25.29
N HIS A 36 15.56 -23.93 -25.64
CA HIS A 36 16.94 -24.33 -25.94
C HIS A 36 17.80 -24.41 -24.66
N GLU A 37 17.52 -23.55 -23.68
CA GLU A 37 18.21 -23.52 -22.38
C GLU A 37 17.21 -23.68 -21.22
N PRO A 38 17.02 -24.90 -20.68
CA PRO A 38 16.02 -25.15 -19.65
C PRO A 38 16.34 -24.45 -18.31
N GLU A 39 17.61 -24.15 -18.04
CA GLU A 39 18.01 -23.37 -16.86
C GLU A 39 17.43 -21.95 -16.87
N LEU A 40 17.19 -21.39 -18.06
CA LEU A 40 16.62 -20.06 -18.23
C LEU A 40 15.18 -19.98 -17.71
N GLN A 41 14.41 -21.08 -17.75
CA GLN A 41 13.05 -21.11 -17.21
C GLN A 41 13.01 -20.76 -15.72
N ALA A 42 13.96 -21.28 -14.94
CA ALA A 42 14.05 -20.99 -13.51
C ALA A 42 14.37 -19.51 -13.25
N VAL A 43 15.24 -18.92 -14.08
CA VAL A 43 15.61 -17.50 -14.02
C VAL A 43 14.42 -16.62 -14.36
N ILE A 44 13.69 -16.92 -15.44
CA ILE A 44 12.48 -16.20 -15.84
C ILE A 44 11.44 -16.24 -14.72
N ALA A 45 11.19 -17.41 -14.14
CA ALA A 45 10.24 -17.56 -13.04
C ALA A 45 10.67 -16.79 -11.78
N ALA A 46 11.97 -16.74 -11.47
CA ALA A 46 12.50 -15.93 -10.38
C ALA A 46 12.30 -14.43 -10.63
N ARG A 47 12.61 -13.95 -11.83
CA ARG A 47 12.46 -12.54 -12.22
C ARG A 47 11.00 -12.09 -12.25
N LYS A 48 10.08 -12.93 -12.76
CA LYS A 48 8.64 -12.68 -12.70
C LYS A 48 8.14 -12.56 -11.26
N ARG A 49 8.59 -13.44 -10.36
CA ARG A 49 8.27 -13.34 -8.91
C ARG A 49 8.81 -12.06 -8.30
N GLN A 50 10.06 -11.68 -8.63
CA GLN A 50 10.65 -10.44 -8.14
C GLN A 50 9.90 -9.20 -8.63
N ALA A 51 9.49 -9.17 -9.90
CA ALA A 51 8.66 -8.10 -10.47
C ALA A 51 7.30 -8.01 -9.77
N ALA A 52 6.64 -9.15 -9.54
CA ALA A 52 5.38 -9.20 -8.80
C ALA A 52 5.52 -8.69 -7.36
N LEU A 53 6.62 -9.03 -6.67
CA LEU A 53 6.92 -8.51 -5.33
C LEU A 53 7.18 -7.00 -5.34
N GLY A 54 7.90 -6.48 -6.35
CA GLY A 54 8.14 -5.04 -6.53
C GLY A 54 6.86 -4.25 -6.79
N GLY A 55 5.99 -4.76 -7.69
CA GLY A 55 4.67 -4.18 -7.95
C GLY A 55 3.76 -4.21 -6.72
N GLY A 56 3.77 -5.31 -5.97
CA GLY A 56 3.03 -5.43 -4.72
C GLY A 56 3.50 -4.45 -3.63
N TRP A 57 4.80 -4.17 -3.56
CA TRP A 57 5.34 -3.15 -2.66
C TRP A 57 4.91 -1.73 -3.06
N LEU A 58 4.99 -1.39 -4.35
CA LEU A 58 4.53 -0.09 -4.86
C LEU A 58 3.03 0.13 -4.60
N ALA A 59 2.20 -0.90 -4.80
CA ALA A 59 0.77 -0.84 -4.51
C ALA A 59 0.48 -0.55 -3.03
N ARG A 60 1.27 -1.13 -2.11
CA ARG A 60 1.18 -0.85 -0.67
C ARG A 60 1.62 0.57 -0.33
N VAL A 61 2.72 1.05 -0.92
CA VAL A 61 3.19 2.44 -0.70
C VAL A 61 2.16 3.46 -1.19
N GLU A 62 1.55 3.25 -2.35
CA GLU A 62 0.48 4.13 -2.85
C GLU A 62 -0.79 4.04 -1.97
N ALA A 63 -1.11 2.86 -1.46
CA ALA A 63 -2.17 2.68 -0.45
C ALA A 63 -1.88 3.50 0.82
N ASP A 64 -0.67 3.43 1.36
CA ASP A 64 -0.25 4.20 2.54
C ASP A 64 -0.28 5.71 2.28
N HIS A 65 0.16 6.16 1.10
CA HIS A 65 0.05 7.57 0.71
C HIS A 65 -1.39 8.06 0.55
N ARG A 66 -2.33 7.21 0.11
CA ARG A 66 -3.76 7.54 0.10
C ARG A 66 -4.30 7.72 1.52
N ILE A 67 -3.97 6.81 2.45
CA ILE A 67 -4.36 6.92 3.87
C ILE A 67 -3.78 8.21 4.48
N ALA A 68 -2.48 8.46 4.30
CA ALA A 68 -1.81 9.65 4.85
C ALA A 68 -2.43 10.97 4.34
N ARG A 69 -2.84 11.03 3.06
CA ARG A 69 -3.55 12.19 2.50
C ARG A 69 -4.93 12.38 3.13
N ALA A 70 -5.65 11.30 3.38
CA ALA A 70 -6.97 11.37 4.00
C ALA A 70 -6.92 11.77 5.48
N GLU A 71 -5.92 11.28 6.22
CA GLU A 71 -5.67 11.70 7.59
C GLU A 71 -5.34 13.19 7.71
N ARG A 72 -4.63 13.75 6.71
CA ARG A 72 -4.30 15.19 6.65
C ARG A 72 -5.46 16.07 6.17
N SER A 73 -6.63 15.50 5.87
CA SER A 73 -7.76 16.32 5.43
C SER A 73 -8.21 17.29 6.55
N PRO A 74 -8.53 18.55 6.22
CA PRO A 74 -8.85 19.57 7.23
C PRO A 74 -10.05 19.18 8.09
N ARG A 75 -10.99 18.42 7.53
CA ARG A 75 -12.15 17.89 8.24
C ARG A 75 -11.78 16.82 9.28
N VAL A 76 -10.88 15.89 8.94
CA VAL A 76 -10.42 14.84 9.88
C VAL A 76 -9.58 15.47 10.99
N LEU A 77 -8.74 16.45 10.67
CA LEU A 77 -7.99 17.21 11.66
C LEU A 77 -8.91 17.96 12.63
N LEU A 78 -9.98 18.58 12.13
CA LEU A 78 -10.97 19.26 12.96
C LEU A 78 -11.75 18.28 13.86
N GLU A 79 -12.20 17.15 13.30
CA GLU A 79 -12.90 16.09 14.03
C GLU A 79 -12.01 15.50 15.15
N ARG A 80 -10.74 15.20 14.85
CA ARG A 80 -9.77 14.70 15.84
C ARG A 80 -9.42 15.76 16.89
N GLY A 81 -9.28 17.01 16.49
CA GLY A 81 -9.02 18.14 17.40
C GLY A 81 -10.18 18.37 18.37
N LEU A 82 -11.42 18.38 17.88
CA LEU A 82 -12.62 18.49 18.71
C LEU A 82 -12.79 17.28 19.64
N GLY A 83 -12.57 16.07 19.13
CA GLY A 83 -12.62 14.85 19.95
C GLY A 83 -11.60 14.87 21.08
N GLY A 84 -10.35 15.24 20.80
CA GLY A 84 -9.30 15.39 21.82
C GLY A 84 -9.62 16.49 22.84
N LEU A 85 -10.14 17.64 22.39
CA LEU A 85 -10.56 18.74 23.26
C LEU A 85 -11.69 18.31 24.22
N LEU A 86 -12.69 17.59 23.71
CA LEU A 86 -13.81 17.10 24.52
C LEU A 86 -13.36 16.09 25.58
N VAL A 87 -12.44 15.18 25.25
CA VAL A 87 -11.85 14.25 26.22
C VAL A 87 -11.07 15.03 27.28
N ALA A 88 -10.21 15.97 26.89
CA ALA A 88 -9.42 16.76 27.83
C ALA A 88 -10.28 17.61 28.76
N LEU A 89 -11.30 18.29 28.23
CA LEU A 89 -12.25 19.09 29.00
C LEU A 89 -13.12 18.20 29.90
N GLY A 90 -13.55 17.04 29.42
CA GLY A 90 -14.32 16.09 30.22
C GLY A 90 -13.54 15.56 31.43
N TRP A 91 -12.24 15.30 31.25
CA TRP A 91 -11.33 14.95 32.34
C TRP A 91 -11.12 16.10 33.33
N LEU A 92 -10.90 17.32 32.84
CA LEU A 92 -10.69 18.52 33.67
C LEU A 92 -11.93 18.89 34.48
N THR A 93 -13.11 18.75 33.89
CA THR A 93 -14.39 19.08 34.52
C THR A 93 -14.92 17.98 35.43
N TRP A 94 -14.32 16.78 35.42
CA TRP A 94 -14.76 15.66 36.23
C TRP A 94 -14.82 16.00 37.74
N ALA A 95 -13.86 16.78 38.24
CA ALA A 95 -13.83 17.19 39.64
C ALA A 95 -14.89 18.25 40.02
N GLY A 96 -15.25 19.15 39.09
CA GLY A 96 -16.16 20.28 39.36
C GLY A 96 -17.60 20.06 38.90
N ALA A 97 -17.81 19.18 37.93
CA ALA A 97 -19.11 18.87 37.34
C ALA A 97 -19.17 17.38 36.97
N PRO A 98 -19.28 16.47 37.95
CA PRO A 98 -19.20 15.02 37.75
C PRO A 98 -20.34 14.44 36.89
N ALA A 99 -21.44 15.18 36.70
CA ALA A 99 -22.51 14.80 35.79
C ALA A 99 -22.20 15.10 34.31
N LEU A 100 -21.31 16.06 34.03
CA LEU A 100 -20.98 16.53 32.67
C LEU A 100 -19.65 15.95 32.14
N GLY A 101 -18.65 15.83 33.02
CA GLY A 101 -17.31 15.34 32.65
C GLY A 101 -17.32 13.98 31.95
N PRO A 102 -17.95 12.94 32.53
CA PRO A 102 -18.01 11.60 31.92
C PRO A 102 -18.73 11.60 30.56
N GLY A 103 -19.80 12.41 30.42
CA GLY A 103 -20.54 12.54 29.16
C GLY A 103 -19.67 13.14 28.05
N MET A 104 -18.89 14.18 28.34
CA MET A 104 -17.97 14.79 27.38
C MET A 104 -16.85 13.82 26.94
N VAL A 105 -16.33 13.00 27.85
CA VAL A 105 -15.33 11.98 27.52
C VAL A 105 -15.90 10.93 26.58
N VAL A 106 -17.10 10.41 26.86
CA VAL A 106 -17.77 9.42 26.00
C VAL A 106 -18.03 9.98 24.60
N VAL A 107 -18.52 11.22 24.50
CA VAL A 107 -18.77 11.87 23.20
C VAL A 107 -17.46 12.11 22.44
N GLY A 108 -16.40 12.57 23.12
CA GLY A 108 -15.10 12.78 22.50
C GLY A 108 -14.47 11.47 21.98
N LEU A 109 -14.55 10.39 22.76
CA LEU A 109 -14.11 9.07 22.32
C LEU A 109 -14.93 8.55 21.13
N GLY A 110 -16.25 8.71 21.15
CA GLY A 110 -17.12 8.32 20.05
C GLY A 110 -16.77 9.03 18.74
N LEU A 111 -16.46 10.33 18.80
CA LEU A 111 -16.00 11.12 17.64
C LEU A 111 -14.65 10.62 17.10
N LEU A 112 -13.70 10.30 17.99
CA LEU A 112 -12.39 9.77 17.58
C LEU A 112 -12.51 8.40 16.92
N VAL A 113 -13.31 7.51 17.49
CA VAL A 113 -13.59 6.17 16.92
C VAL A 113 -14.31 6.30 15.59
N TYR A 114 -15.33 7.16 15.49
CA TYR A 114 -16.05 7.41 14.25
C TYR A 114 -15.11 7.94 13.14
N SER A 115 -14.26 8.91 13.49
CA SER A 115 -13.26 9.46 12.56
C SER A 115 -12.29 8.37 12.10
N TRP A 116 -11.82 7.51 13.01
CA TRP A 116 -10.96 6.37 12.68
C TRP A 116 -11.66 5.35 11.77
N ILE A 117 -12.88 4.90 12.10
CA ILE A 117 -13.66 3.97 11.27
C ILE A 117 -13.89 4.57 9.88
N ARG A 118 -14.22 5.86 9.79
CA ARG A 118 -14.48 6.52 8.52
C ARG A 118 -13.25 6.53 7.62
N VAL A 119 -12.08 6.88 8.16
CA VAL A 119 -10.84 6.91 7.38
C VAL A 119 -10.40 5.50 7.02
N ASN A 120 -10.38 4.58 7.99
CA ASN A 120 -9.86 3.23 7.80
C ASN A 120 -10.80 2.34 6.96
N HIS A 121 -12.12 2.45 7.15
CA HIS A 121 -13.08 1.50 6.57
C HIS A 121 -13.64 1.93 5.21
N ARG A 122 -13.74 3.24 4.92
CA ARG A 122 -14.16 3.74 3.59
C ARG A 122 -13.03 3.79 2.58
N GLN A 123 -11.77 3.81 3.02
CA GLN A 123 -10.63 3.92 2.13
C GLN A 123 -9.74 2.69 2.07
N ASP A 124 -10.09 1.61 2.78
CA ASP A 124 -9.31 0.39 2.95
C ASP A 124 -8.56 -0.06 1.67
N PRO A 125 -7.24 0.21 1.60
CA PRO A 125 -6.30 -0.13 0.55
C PRO A 125 -6.42 -1.50 -0.07
N TYR A 126 -6.67 -2.41 0.86
CA TYR A 126 -6.18 -3.76 0.86
C TYR A 126 -7.22 -4.74 0.35
N LYS A 127 -8.48 -4.28 0.20
CA LYS A 127 -9.55 -5.06 -0.44
C LYS A 127 -9.21 -5.43 -1.88
N ASP A 128 -8.49 -4.56 -2.60
CA ASP A 128 -8.11 -4.78 -3.99
C ASP A 128 -6.79 -5.58 -4.13
N ILE A 129 -5.98 -5.66 -3.08
CA ILE A 129 -4.67 -6.33 -3.09
C ILE A 129 -4.79 -7.84 -2.81
N GLN A 130 -5.90 -8.28 -2.19
CA GLN A 130 -6.16 -9.70 -1.87
C GLN A 130 -6.79 -10.51 -3.02
N ARG A 131 -6.91 -9.95 -4.23
CA ARG A 131 -7.56 -10.60 -5.38
C ARG A 131 -6.58 -11.15 -6.39
#